data_AF-A0A2D5WBJ5-F1
#
_entry.id   AF-A0A2D5WBJ5-F1
#
_cell.length_a   1.000
_cell.length_b   1.000
_cell.length_c   1.000
_cell.angle_alpha   90.00
_cell.angle_beta   90.00
_cell.angle_gamma   90.00
#
_symmetry.space_group_name_H-M   'P 1'
#
loop_
_entity.id
_entity.type
_entity.pdbx_description
1 polymer ?
#
loop_
_entity_poly.entity_id
_entity_poly.type
_entity_poly.pdbx_seq_one_letter_code
_entity_poly.pdbx_strand_id
1 'polypeptide(L)'
;MEISGFQRLIENIYYERDSRRGLAGTQMWFAEEVGELTRALRRGQQQELAGEFADVLAWLATLASISGIDLEAVATAKYAEGCPRCRGTPCVCD
;
A
#
# COMPACT_ATOMS: atom_id res chain seq x y z
N MET A 1 2.38 -14.85 2.57
CA MET A 1 3.04 -14.10 1.49
C MET A 1 3.72 -12.92 2.15
N GLU A 2 5.01 -12.76 1.91
CA GLU A 2 5.79 -11.61 2.40
C GLU A 2 5.46 -10.33 1.59
N ILE A 3 5.79 -9.15 2.10
CA ILE A 3 5.49 -7.86 1.43
C ILE A 3 6.22 -7.80 0.08
N SER A 4 7.49 -8.22 0.05
CA SER A 4 8.28 -8.32 -1.19
C SER A 4 7.71 -9.35 -2.18
N GLY A 5 7.06 -10.40 -1.66
CA GLY A 5 6.34 -11.38 -2.47
C GLY A 5 5.09 -10.78 -3.11
N PHE A 6 4.32 -10.01 -2.33
CA PHE A 6 3.13 -9.32 -2.81
C PHE A 6 3.48 -8.23 -3.84
N GLN A 7 4.50 -7.41 -3.59
CA GLN A 7 4.94 -6.37 -4.53
C GLN A 7 5.30 -6.98 -5.90
N ARG A 8 6.10 -8.04 -5.93
CA ARG A 8 6.46 -8.75 -7.17
C ARG A 8 5.24 -9.37 -7.87
N LEU A 9 4.28 -9.88 -7.11
CA LEU A 9 3.03 -10.39 -7.69
C LEU A 9 2.28 -9.27 -8.43
N ILE A 10 2.13 -8.10 -7.80
CA ILE A 10 1.50 -6.94 -8.43
C ILE A 10 2.28 -6.47 -9.66
N GLU A 11 3.62 -6.46 -9.59
CA GLU A 11 4.47 -6.12 -10.73
C GLU A 11 4.20 -7.04 -11.93
N ASN A 12 4.16 -8.35 -11.69
CA ASN A 12 3.91 -9.35 -12.73
C ASN A 12 2.53 -9.21 -13.37
N ILE A 13 1.53 -8.68 -12.65
CA ILE A 13 0.17 -8.53 -13.16
C ILE A 13 0.01 -7.18 -13.90
N TYR A 14 0.57 -6.09 -13.36
CA TYR A 14 0.18 -4.74 -13.78
C TYR A 14 1.33 -3.79 -14.18
N TYR A 15 2.59 -4.12 -13.91
CA TYR A 15 3.71 -3.16 -14.03
C TYR A 15 3.84 -2.55 -15.42
N GLU A 16 3.77 -3.35 -16.48
CA GLU A 16 3.94 -2.86 -17.86
C GLU A 16 2.85 -1.84 -18.22
N ARG A 17 1.60 -2.12 -17.84
CA ARG A 17 0.45 -1.24 -18.12
C ARG A 17 0.54 0.04 -17.30
N ASP A 18 0.83 -0.07 -16.01
CA ASP A 18 0.78 1.06 -15.09
C ASP A 18 2.01 1.96 -15.24
N SER A 19 3.18 1.40 -15.54
CA SER A 19 4.39 2.18 -15.87
C SER A 19 4.21 3.02 -17.13
N ARG A 20 3.45 2.53 -18.13
CA ARG A 20 3.08 3.33 -19.32
C ARG A 20 2.16 4.50 -18.99
N ARG A 21 1.28 4.36 -18.00
CA ARG A 21 0.45 5.47 -17.47
C ARG A 21 1.29 6.53 -16.77
N GLY A 22 2.45 6.12 -16.25
CA GLY A 22 3.37 6.98 -15.51
C GLY A 22 2.94 7.18 -14.06
N LEU A 23 3.87 7.72 -13.27
CA LEU A 23 3.70 7.87 -11.82
C LEU A 23 2.51 8.76 -11.45
N ALA A 24 2.36 9.92 -12.09
CA ALA A 24 1.27 10.85 -11.80
C ALA A 24 -0.11 10.24 -12.08
N GLY A 25 -0.29 9.60 -13.23
CA GLY A 25 -1.56 8.95 -13.57
C GLY A 25 -1.87 7.75 -12.68
N THR A 26 -0.85 7.01 -12.25
CA THR A 26 -1.01 5.89 -11.31
C THR A 26 -1.32 6.36 -9.90
N GLN A 27 -0.76 7.49 -9.46
CA GLN A 27 -1.09 8.09 -8.17
C GLN A 27 -2.56 8.52 -8.09
N MET A 28 -3.18 8.93 -9.20
CA MET A 28 -4.61 9.23 -9.22
C MET A 28 -5.47 7.99 -8.92
N TRP A 29 -5.14 6.83 -9.51
CA TRP A 29 -5.83 5.57 -9.20
C TRP A 29 -5.66 5.19 -7.73
N PHE A 30 -4.45 5.30 -7.18
CA PHE A 30 -4.23 5.11 -5.74
C PHE A 30 -5.12 6.03 -4.88
N ALA A 31 -5.27 7.29 -5.26
CA ALA A 31 -6.13 8.23 -4.53
C ALA A 31 -7.63 7.88 -4.64
N GLU A 32 -8.06 7.33 -5.78
CA GLU A 32 -9.43 6.85 -6.00
C GLU A 32 -9.76 5.69 -5.04
N GLU A 33 -8.91 4.66 -4.97
CA GLU A 33 -9.13 3.52 -4.06
C GLU A 33 -9.11 3.92 -2.59
N VAL A 34 -8.26 4.89 -2.21
CA VAL A 34 -8.30 5.45 -0.85
C VAL A 34 -9.65 6.13 -0.57
N GLY A 35 -10.25 6.76 -1.59
CA GLY A 35 -11.59 7.33 -1.52
C GLY A 35 -12.69 6.28 -1.37
N GLU A 36 -12.60 5.16 -2.09
CA GLU A 36 -13.52 4.04 -1.99
C GLU A 36 -13.40 3.34 -0.61
N LEU A 37 -12.17 3.06 -0.15
CA LEU A 37 -11.91 2.57 1.21
C LEU A 37 -12.52 3.49 2.27
N THR A 38 -12.34 4.81 2.14
CA THR A 38 -12.93 5.80 3.06
C THR A 38 -14.46 5.71 3.05
N ARG A 39 -15.07 5.51 1.89
CA ARG A 39 -16.52 5.39 1.76
C ARG A 39 -17.04 4.12 2.43
N ALA A 40 -16.40 2.98 2.18
CA ALA A 40 -16.75 1.69 2.78
C ALA A 40 -16.65 1.73 4.32
N LEU A 41 -15.57 2.32 4.84
CA LEU A 41 -15.36 2.55 6.29
C LEU A 41 -16.50 3.37 6.90
N ARG A 42 -16.86 4.50 6.28
CA ARG A 42 -17.90 5.40 6.81
C ARG A 42 -19.29 4.77 6.78
N ARG A 43 -19.56 3.86 5.84
CA ARG A 43 -20.87 3.22 5.64
C ARG A 43 -21.00 1.88 6.35
N GLY A 44 -19.92 1.36 6.94
CA GLY A 44 -19.92 0.05 7.59
C GLY A 44 -20.13 -1.12 6.62
N GLN A 45 -19.75 -0.95 5.34
CA GLN A 45 -19.91 -1.97 4.29
C GLN A 45 -18.84 -3.05 4.41
N GLN A 46 -18.95 -3.91 5.41
CA GLN A 46 -17.95 -4.95 5.72
C GLN A 46 -17.64 -5.88 4.53
N GLN A 47 -18.61 -6.13 3.65
CA GLN A 47 -18.42 -6.98 2.47
C GLN A 47 -17.50 -6.34 1.42
N GLU A 48 -17.56 -5.01 1.26
CA GLU A 48 -16.71 -4.26 0.32
C GLU A 48 -15.36 -3.92 0.95
N LEU A 49 -15.33 -3.69 2.26
CA LEU A 49 -14.17 -3.19 3.00
C LEU A 49 -12.90 -4.03 2.79
N ALA A 50 -13.02 -5.35 2.77
CA ALA A 50 -11.88 -6.24 2.57
C ALA A 50 -11.26 -6.08 1.16
N GLY A 51 -12.08 -5.84 0.14
CA GLY A 51 -11.62 -5.57 -1.22
C GLY A 51 -10.87 -4.25 -1.29
N GLU A 52 -11.45 -3.19 -0.74
CA GLU A 52 -10.86 -1.85 -0.74
C GLU A 52 -9.49 -1.79 -0.03
N PHE A 53 -9.31 -2.55 1.06
CA PHE A 53 -7.99 -2.69 1.70
C PHE A 53 -6.97 -3.37 0.79
N ALA A 54 -7.40 -4.38 0.03
CA ALA A 54 -6.54 -5.09 -0.91
C ALA A 54 -6.17 -4.19 -2.10
N ASP A 55 -7.12 -3.40 -2.61
CA ASP A 55 -6.90 -2.49 -3.74
C ASP A 55 -5.94 -1.35 -3.35
N VAL A 56 -6.13 -0.73 -2.19
CA VAL A 56 -5.20 0.28 -1.67
C VAL A 56 -3.78 -0.30 -1.50
N LEU A 57 -3.65 -1.53 -0.99
CA LEU A 57 -2.36 -2.20 -0.86
C LEU A 57 -1.72 -2.49 -2.23
N ALA A 58 -2.51 -2.94 -3.21
CA ALA A 58 -2.05 -3.21 -4.56
C ALA A 58 -1.52 -1.95 -5.25
N TRP A 59 -2.26 -0.84 -5.19
CA TRP A 59 -1.82 0.42 -5.80
C TRP A 59 -0.63 1.06 -5.07
N LEU A 60 -0.52 0.90 -3.74
CA LEU A 60 0.69 1.30 -3.02
C LEU A 60 1.92 0.51 -3.51
N ALA A 61 1.76 -0.81 -3.72
CA ALA A 61 2.82 -1.65 -4.28
C ALA A 61 3.19 -1.24 -5.72
N THR A 62 2.20 -0.91 -6.56
CA THR A 62 2.46 -0.39 -7.90
C THR A 62 3.27 0.92 -7.86
N LEU A 63 2.89 1.87 -6.98
CA LEU A 63 3.62 3.13 -6.83
C LEU A 63 5.07 2.93 -6.36
N ALA A 64 5.28 2.02 -5.40
CA ALA A 64 6.62 1.67 -4.93
C ALA A 64 7.47 1.09 -6.06
N SER A 65 6.90 0.17 -6.84
CA SER A 65 7.57 -0.48 -7.97
C SER A 65 7.97 0.53 -9.06
N ILE A 66 7.05 1.40 -9.48
CA ILE A 66 7.35 2.47 -10.46
C ILE A 66 8.42 3.44 -9.92
N SER A 67 8.46 3.65 -8.60
CA SER A 67 9.43 4.53 -7.95
C SER A 67 10.76 3.85 -7.61
N GLY A 68 10.92 2.56 -7.92
CA GLY A 68 12.13 1.79 -7.57
C GLY A 68 12.33 1.57 -6.07
N ILE A 69 11.25 1.52 -5.31
CA ILE A 69 11.25 1.31 -3.85
C ILE A 69 10.85 -0.13 -3.53
N ASP A 70 11.69 -0.82 -2.75
CA ASP A 70 11.35 -2.09 -2.11
C ASP A 70 10.56 -1.81 -0.83
N LEU A 71 9.26 -2.14 -0.82
CA LEU A 71 8.37 -1.87 0.32
C LEU A 71 8.79 -2.60 1.59
N GLU A 72 9.22 -3.85 1.48
CA GLU A 72 9.58 -4.67 2.64
C GLU A 72 10.85 -4.13 3.28
N ALA A 73 11.84 -3.76 2.47
CA ALA A 73 13.09 -3.17 2.95
C ALA A 73 12.83 -1.85 3.69
N VAL A 74 12.05 -0.93 3.12
CA VAL A 74 11.78 0.37 3.76
C VAL A 74 10.86 0.25 4.98
N ALA A 75 9.90 -0.69 4.97
CA ALA A 75 9.05 -0.96 6.11
C ALA A 75 9.85 -1.57 7.27
N THR A 76 10.72 -2.55 6.97
CA THR A 76 11.62 -3.19 7.94
C THR A 76 12.56 -2.15 8.55
N ALA A 77 13.25 -1.37 7.72
CA ALA A 77 14.19 -0.35 8.18
C ALA A 77 13.53 0.69 9.10
N LYS A 78 12.22 0.95 8.92
CA LYS A 78 11.49 1.96 9.69
C LYS A 78 10.83 1.41 10.93
N TYR A 79 10.26 0.20 10.89
CA TYR A 79 9.31 -0.30 11.90
C TYR A 79 9.70 -1.64 12.55
N ALA A 80 10.76 -2.32 12.12
CA ALA A 80 11.12 -3.64 12.65
C ALA A 80 11.43 -3.64 14.16
N GLU A 81 11.90 -2.51 14.70
CA GLU A 81 12.22 -2.32 16.12
C GLU A 81 11.06 -1.67 16.91
N GLY A 82 9.84 -1.67 16.37
CA GLY A 82 8.68 -1.03 16.99
C GLY A 82 8.46 0.41 16.50
N CYS A 83 7.77 1.24 17.30
CA CYS A 83 7.51 2.63 16.92
C CYS A 83 8.81 3.39 16.58
N PRO A 84 8.93 4.09 15.43
CA PRO A 84 10.17 4.78 15.06
C PRO A 84 10.57 5.90 16.05
N ARG A 85 9.61 6.37 16.86
CA ARG A 85 9.82 7.41 17.88
C ARG A 85 10.21 6.83 19.24
N CYS A 86 9.39 5.94 19.80
CA CYS A 86 9.58 5.43 21.17
C CYS A 86 10.13 4.01 21.26
N ARG A 87 10.29 3.31 20.13
CA ARG A 87 10.68 1.89 20.02
C ARG A 87 9.74 0.91 20.75
N GLY A 88 8.61 1.39 21.25
CA GLY A 88 7.62 0.58 21.94
C GLY A 88 6.75 -0.22 20.97
N THR A 89 6.40 -1.44 21.40
CA THR A 89 5.40 -2.31 20.78
C THR A 89 4.56 -2.93 21.91
N PRO A 90 3.40 -2.32 22.30
CA PRO A 90 2.70 -1.22 21.65
C PRO A 90 3.36 0.15 21.81
N CYS A 91 3.05 1.07 20.89
CA CYS A 91 3.49 2.45 20.93
C CYS A 91 2.88 3.21 22.12
N VAL A 92 3.68 4.06 22.80
CA VAL A 92 3.27 4.94 23.91
C VAL A 92 3.46 6.43 23.58
N CYS A 93 3.56 6.76 22.31
CA CYS A 93 3.68 8.15 21.87
C CYS A 93 2.35 8.89 22.00
N ASP A 94 2.44 10.14 22.43
CA ASP A 94 1.40 11.15 22.24
C ASP A 94 1.27 11.57 20.77
#